data_AF-A0A7K0V3D8-F1
#
_entry.id   AF-A0A7K0V3D8-F1
#
_cell.length_a   1.000
_cell.length_b   1.000
_cell.length_c   1.000
_cell.angle_alpha   90.00
_cell.angle_beta   90.00
_cell.angle_gamma   90.00
#
_symmetry.space_group_name_H-M   'P 1'
#
loop_
_entity.id
_entity.type
_entity.pdbx_description
1 polymer ?
#
loop_
_entity_poly.entity_id
_entity_poly.type
_entity_poly.pdbx_seq_one_letter_code
_entity_poly.pdbx_strand_id
1 'polypeptide(L)'
;MRAYIPVVPSQIEVLLREGRFRFAQAFVTTRLFFEENSEVDEEEREFELSLLAAQASREIQESQESNGYVLAVNLTSVQSGSESGFQVELLSEIEWSQVDAVLIAQSEEEELTWFASQEVQDNLPSWLTSEN
;
A
#
# COMPACT_ATOMS: atom_id res chain seq x y z
N MET A 1 6.95 -3.09 11.67
CA MET A 1 5.79 -3.92 11.30
C MET A 1 5.48 -3.60 9.85
N ARG A 2 5.31 -4.61 9.01
CA ARG A 2 4.95 -4.37 7.61
C ARG A 2 3.50 -3.89 7.51
N ALA A 3 3.29 -2.87 6.68
CA ALA A 3 1.98 -2.30 6.42
C ALA A 3 1.83 -1.99 4.94
N TYR A 4 0.59 -2.00 4.46
CA TYR A 4 0.21 -1.80 3.08
C TYR A 4 -0.67 -0.57 2.98
N ILE A 5 -0.17 0.46 2.33
CA ILE A 5 -0.87 1.75 2.23
C ILE A 5 -1.47 1.86 0.83
N PRO A 6 -2.80 2.02 0.69
CA PRO A 6 -3.41 2.33 -0.59
C PRO A 6 -2.96 3.72 -1.04
N VAL A 7 -2.43 3.82 -2.25
CA VAL A 7 -1.94 5.09 -2.80
C VAL A 7 -2.37 5.27 -4.25
N VAL A 8 -2.15 6.47 -4.79
CA VAL A 8 -2.24 6.74 -6.23
C VAL A 8 -0.89 7.24 -6.76
N PRO A 9 -0.57 7.07 -8.05
CA PRO A 9 0.74 7.46 -8.59
C PRO A 9 1.12 8.91 -8.28
N SER A 10 0.19 9.86 -8.36
CA SER A 10 0.43 11.25 -7.94
C SER A 10 0.88 11.41 -6.47
N GLN A 11 0.41 10.56 -5.54
CA GLN A 11 0.89 10.57 -4.15
C GLN A 11 2.30 9.99 -4.02
N ILE A 12 2.63 8.96 -4.81
CA ILE A 12 3.99 8.38 -4.89
C ILE A 12 4.97 9.44 -5.39
N GLU A 13 4.58 10.22 -6.40
CA GLU A 13 5.39 11.34 -6.90
C GLU A 13 5.69 12.37 -5.81
N VAL A 14 4.68 12.78 -5.03
CA VAL A 14 4.87 13.71 -3.91
C VAL A 14 5.78 13.10 -2.85
N LEU A 15 5.57 11.84 -2.48
CA LEU A 15 6.39 11.14 -1.48
C LEU A 15 7.87 11.06 -1.91
N LEU A 16 8.15 10.73 -3.17
CA LEU A 16 9.51 10.73 -3.72
C LEU A 16 10.15 12.12 -3.71
N ARG A 17 9.38 13.15 -4.11
CA ARG A 17 9.87 14.52 -4.25
C ARG A 17 10.14 15.19 -2.91
N GLU A 18 9.25 15.00 -1.94
CA GLU A 18 9.31 15.63 -0.61
C GLU A 18 10.01 14.73 0.43
N GLY A 19 10.22 13.46 0.11
CA GLY A 19 10.81 12.44 1.00
C GLY A 19 9.86 11.93 2.09
N ARG A 20 8.66 12.50 2.21
CA ARG A 20 7.64 12.13 3.20
C ARG A 20 6.24 12.50 2.74
N PHE A 21 5.24 11.75 3.20
CA PHE A 21 3.83 12.01 2.90
C PHE A 21 2.92 11.56 4.05
N ARG A 22 1.82 12.29 4.29
CA ARG A 22 0.82 11.93 5.31
C ARG A 22 -0.31 11.10 4.71
N PHE A 23 -0.38 9.85 5.11
CA PHE A 23 -1.51 8.96 4.81
C PHE A 23 -2.43 8.86 6.04
N ALA A 24 -3.68 8.48 5.81
CA ALA A 24 -4.67 8.36 6.90
C ALA A 24 -4.59 7.01 7.60
N GLN A 25 -4.49 5.93 6.83
CA GLN A 25 -4.62 4.56 7.30
C GLN A 25 -3.69 3.64 6.53
N ALA A 26 -3.36 2.51 7.14
CA ALA A 26 -2.62 1.43 6.51
C ALA A 26 -3.27 0.09 6.85
N PHE A 27 -3.25 -0.84 5.90
CA PHE A 27 -3.60 -2.23 6.14
C PHE A 27 -2.44 -2.92 6.84
N VAL A 28 -2.73 -3.65 7.90
CA VAL A 28 -1.74 -4.40 8.68
C VAL A 28 -2.35 -5.73 9.12
N THR A 29 -1.50 -6.64 9.55
CA THR A 29 -1.91 -7.88 10.22
C THR A 29 -2.45 -7.56 11.62
N THR A 30 -3.64 -6.94 11.68
CA THR A 30 -4.36 -6.65 12.94
C THR A 30 -4.69 -7.96 13.65
N ARG A 31 -5.04 -7.86 14.93
CA ARG A 31 -5.48 -9.05 15.68
C ARG A 31 -6.68 -9.72 15.00
N LEU A 32 -7.66 -8.94 14.56
CA LEU A 32 -8.84 -9.46 13.88
C LEU A 32 -8.47 -10.18 12.59
N PHE A 33 -7.63 -9.54 11.75
CA PHE A 33 -7.17 -10.14 10.49
C PHE A 33 -6.41 -11.45 10.72
N PHE A 34 -5.56 -11.50 11.76
CA PHE A 34 -4.83 -12.72 12.10
C PHE A 34 -5.76 -13.85 12.56
N GLU A 35 -6.78 -13.54 13.36
CA GLU A 35 -7.75 -14.53 13.83
C GLU A 35 -8.61 -15.08 12.67
N GLU A 36 -9.01 -14.22 11.72
CA GLU A 36 -9.79 -14.61 10.54
C GLU A 36 -8.97 -15.39 9.50
N ASN A 37 -7.66 -15.14 9.42
CA ASN A 37 -6.74 -15.77 8.48
C ASN A 37 -5.70 -16.66 9.20
N SER A 38 -6.12 -17.35 10.27
CA SER A 38 -5.21 -18.17 11.10
C SER A 38 -4.75 -19.47 10.43
N GLU A 39 -5.40 -19.89 9.34
CA GLU A 39 -5.11 -21.13 8.62
C GLU A 39 -4.03 -20.96 7.55
N VAL A 40 -3.75 -19.72 7.15
CA VAL A 40 -2.79 -19.35 6.10
C VAL A 40 -1.49 -18.84 6.69
N ASP A 41 -0.41 -18.99 5.93
CA ASP A 41 0.91 -18.58 6.38
C ASP A 41 1.11 -17.05 6.33
N GLU A 42 2.33 -16.59 6.63
CA GLU A 42 2.62 -15.15 6.64
C GLU A 42 2.60 -14.55 5.23
N GLU A 43 3.06 -15.28 4.23
CA GLU A 43 3.14 -14.81 2.84
C GLU A 43 1.74 -14.68 2.24
N GLU A 44 0.87 -15.65 2.47
CA GLU A 44 -0.53 -15.62 2.06
C GLU A 44 -1.29 -14.45 2.72
N ARG A 45 -1.06 -14.19 4.01
CA ARG A 45 -1.63 -13.02 4.72
C ARG A 45 -1.15 -11.69 4.16
N GLU A 46 0.14 -11.59 3.86
CA GLU A 46 0.73 -10.40 3.22
C GLU A 46 0.14 -10.16 1.82
N PHE A 47 -0.08 -11.24 1.06
CA PHE A 47 -0.71 -11.18 -0.26
C PHE A 47 -2.16 -10.67 -0.18
N GLU A 48 -2.98 -11.22 0.73
CA GLU A 48 -4.36 -10.79 0.95
C GLU A 48 -4.46 -9.32 1.37
N LEU A 49 -3.63 -8.87 2.32
CA LEU A 49 -3.60 -7.46 2.73
C LEU A 49 -3.20 -6.54 1.57
N SER A 50 -2.27 -6.99 0.72
CA SER A 50 -1.85 -6.24 -0.46
C SER A 50 -2.99 -6.09 -1.46
N LEU A 51 -3.78 -7.15 -1.69
CA LEU A 51 -4.96 -7.08 -2.56
C LEU A 51 -6.04 -6.16 -2.00
N LEU A 52 -6.32 -6.22 -0.70
CA LEU A 52 -7.26 -5.32 -0.03
C LEU A 52 -6.83 -3.84 -0.14
N ALA A 53 -5.53 -3.57 0.06
CA ALA A 53 -4.98 -2.24 -0.14
C ALA A 53 -5.06 -1.80 -1.60
N ALA A 54 -4.82 -2.70 -2.55
CA ALA A 54 -4.92 -2.38 -3.97
C ALA A 54 -6.37 -2.05 -4.38
N GLN A 55 -7.35 -2.77 -3.84
CA GLN A 55 -8.77 -2.46 -4.03
C GLN A 55 -9.12 -1.08 -3.47
N ALA A 56 -8.67 -0.76 -2.25
CA ALA A 56 -8.86 0.58 -1.68
C ALA A 56 -8.17 1.68 -2.50
N SER A 57 -7.03 1.40 -3.12
CA SER A 57 -6.37 2.33 -4.06
C SER A 57 -7.25 2.63 -5.29
N ARG A 58 -7.93 1.63 -5.85
CA ARG A 58 -8.87 1.82 -6.97
C ARG A 58 -10.08 2.66 -6.56
N GLU A 59 -10.55 2.50 -5.33
CA GLU A 59 -11.60 3.34 -4.77
C GLU A 59 -11.17 4.81 -4.63
N ILE A 60 -9.92 5.08 -4.23
CA ILE A 60 -9.36 6.45 -4.18
C ILE A 60 -9.31 7.08 -5.57
N GLN A 61 -9.00 6.29 -6.60
CA GLN A 61 -8.98 6.73 -8.01
C GLN A 61 -10.39 6.86 -8.61
N GLU A 62 -11.44 6.50 -7.88
CA GLU A 62 -12.83 6.42 -8.37
C GLU A 62 -12.97 5.56 -9.65
N SER A 63 -12.08 4.57 -9.83
CA SER A 63 -11.98 3.74 -11.04
C SER A 63 -11.59 2.30 -10.72
N GLN A 64 -12.50 1.35 -10.99
CA GLN A 64 -12.25 -0.08 -10.83
C GLN A 64 -11.42 -0.68 -11.98
N GLU A 65 -11.38 0.00 -13.12
CA GLU A 65 -10.61 -0.41 -14.30
C GLU A 65 -9.13 0.03 -14.20
N SER A 66 -8.81 0.91 -13.25
CA SER A 66 -7.44 1.36 -13.00
C SER A 66 -6.65 0.34 -12.18
N ASN A 67 -5.34 0.36 -12.36
CA ASN A 67 -4.44 -0.43 -11.51
C ASN A 67 -4.54 0.03 -10.05
N GLY A 68 -4.47 -0.91 -9.13
CA GLY A 68 -4.37 -0.61 -7.69
C GLY A 68 -2.90 -0.46 -7.29
N TYR A 69 -2.54 0.67 -6.69
CA TYR A 69 -1.18 0.97 -6.25
C TYR A 69 -1.08 0.90 -4.72
N VAL A 70 -0.06 0.20 -4.22
CA VAL A 70 0.13 -0.04 -2.79
C VAL A 70 1.57 0.21 -2.40
N LEU A 71 1.80 0.94 -1.30
CA LEU A 71 3.12 1.00 -0.68
C LEU A 71 3.25 -0.10 0.37
N ALA A 72 4.23 -0.98 0.22
CA ALA A 72 4.70 -1.82 1.31
C ALA A 72 5.73 -1.03 2.13
N VAL A 73 5.40 -0.78 3.39
CA VAL A 73 6.23 0.05 4.27
C VAL A 73 6.52 -0.65 5.59
N ASN A 74 7.65 -0.31 6.20
CA ASN A 74 7.98 -0.75 7.54
C ASN A 74 7.66 0.34 8.57
N LEU A 75 6.52 0.19 9.24
CA LEU A 75 6.09 1.09 10.30
C LEU A 75 6.83 0.81 11.61
N THR A 76 7.20 1.87 12.31
CA THR A 76 7.59 1.78 13.72
C THR A 76 6.33 1.74 14.60
N SER A 77 6.41 1.09 15.76
CA SER A 77 5.27 0.89 16.65
C SER A 77 4.61 2.18 17.15
N VAL A 78 5.29 3.32 17.04
CA VAL A 78 4.76 4.65 17.44
C VAL A 78 3.96 5.34 16.33
N GLN A 79 4.00 4.82 15.11
CA GLN A 79 3.29 5.41 13.95
C GLN A 79 1.87 4.86 13.78
N SER A 80 1.58 3.70 14.37
CA SER A 80 0.26 3.06 14.33
C SER A 80 -0.61 3.49 15.52
N GLY A 81 -1.80 3.99 15.22
CA GLY A 81 -2.84 4.36 16.17
C GLY A 81 -3.83 3.23 16.43
N SER A 82 -5.12 3.57 16.48
CA SER A 82 -6.17 2.60 16.77
C SER A 82 -6.39 1.65 15.59
N GLU A 83 -6.66 0.37 15.89
CA GLU A 83 -7.10 -0.62 14.91
C GLU A 83 -8.58 -0.42 14.56
N SER A 84 -8.93 -0.60 13.29
CA SER A 84 -10.30 -0.60 12.77
C SER A 84 -10.40 -1.65 11.65
N GLY A 85 -10.97 -2.81 11.97
CA GLY A 85 -11.01 -3.94 11.03
C GLY A 85 -9.61 -4.46 10.70
N PHE A 86 -9.24 -4.38 9.42
CA PHE A 86 -7.93 -4.80 8.90
C PHE A 86 -6.93 -3.64 8.75
N GLN A 87 -7.26 -2.48 9.31
CA GLN A 87 -6.47 -1.26 9.18
C GLN A 87 -6.08 -0.69 10.53
N VAL A 88 -5.04 0.12 10.52
CA VAL A 88 -4.63 1.02 11.60
C VAL A 88 -4.62 2.46 11.13
N GLU A 89 -4.95 3.38 12.05
CA GLU A 89 -4.70 4.81 11.85
C GLU A 89 -3.19 5.09 11.78
N LEU A 90 -2.77 5.97 10.88
CA LEU A 90 -1.40 6.47 10.81
C LEU A 90 -1.28 7.82 11.54
N LEU A 91 -0.49 7.84 12.61
CA LEU A 91 -0.34 9.00 13.49
C LEU A 91 0.69 10.01 12.98
N SER A 92 1.61 9.57 12.11
CA SER A 92 2.68 10.39 11.55
C SER A 92 2.76 10.29 10.03
N GLU A 93 3.60 11.13 9.43
CA GLU A 93 4.02 10.98 8.04
C GLU A 93 4.82 9.68 7.86
N ILE A 94 4.81 9.16 6.64
CA ILE A 94 5.63 8.05 6.17
C ILE A 94 6.81 8.63 5.41
N GLU A 95 8.01 8.24 5.78
CA GLU A 95 9.23 8.62 5.05
C GLU A 95 9.49 7.65 3.90
N TRP A 96 10.08 8.14 2.80
CA TRP A 96 10.48 7.29 1.67
C TRP A 96 11.46 6.19 2.08
N SER A 97 12.31 6.46 3.08
CA SER A 97 13.23 5.50 3.69
C SER A 97 12.53 4.27 4.30
N GLN A 98 11.23 4.37 4.59
CA GLN A 98 10.42 3.28 5.14
C GLN A 98 9.75 2.43 4.06
N VAL A 99 9.81 2.84 2.79
CA VAL A 99 9.20 2.12 1.67
C VAL A 99 10.12 0.99 1.22
N ASP A 100 9.65 -0.24 1.39
CA ASP A 100 10.35 -1.44 0.90
C ASP A 100 10.10 -1.60 -0.61
N ALA A 101 8.82 -1.49 -1.02
CA ALA A 101 8.37 -1.72 -2.39
C ALA A 101 7.06 -0.99 -2.71
N VAL A 102 6.78 -0.83 -4.00
CA VAL A 102 5.45 -0.51 -4.54
C VAL A 102 4.89 -1.79 -5.16
N LEU A 103 3.66 -2.15 -4.80
CA LEU A 103 2.93 -3.25 -5.42
C LEU A 103 1.85 -2.67 -6.33
N ILE A 104 1.70 -3.30 -7.50
CA ILE A 104 0.67 -2.93 -8.47
C ILE A 104 -0.21 -4.15 -8.73
N ALA A 105 -1.50 -4.03 -8.43
CA ALA A 105 -2.51 -4.99 -8.83
C ALA A 105 -3.16 -4.55 -10.15
N GLN A 106 -3.02 -5.36 -11.19
CA GLN A 106 -3.67 -5.09 -12.46
C GLN A 106 -5.19 -5.22 -12.32
N SER A 107 -5.98 -4.42 -13.03
CA SER A 107 -7.45 -4.46 -12.93
C SER A 107 -8.05 -5.73 -13.52
N GLU A 108 -7.41 -6.32 -14.52
CA GLU A 108 -7.90 -7.49 -15.25
C GLU A 108 -7.49 -8.83 -14.61
N GLU A 109 -6.46 -8.82 -13.75
CA GLU A 109 -5.85 -10.01 -13.17
C GLU A 109 -5.60 -9.81 -11.66
N GLU A 110 -5.93 -10.79 -10.83
CA GLU A 110 -5.59 -10.80 -9.38
C GLU A 110 -4.08 -11.07 -9.15
N GLU A 111 -3.22 -10.52 -10.00
CA GLU A 111 -1.78 -10.62 -9.92
C GLU A 111 -1.18 -9.32 -9.37
N LEU A 112 -0.24 -9.47 -8.43
CA LEU A 112 0.52 -8.37 -7.83
C LEU A 112 1.93 -8.33 -8.42
N THR A 113 2.27 -7.25 -9.09
CA THR A 113 3.65 -6.97 -9.53
C THR A 113 4.38 -6.15 -8.46
N TRP A 114 5.57 -6.60 -8.08
CA TRP A 114 6.39 -5.96 -7.04
C TRP A 114 7.50 -5.13 -7.69
N PHE A 115 7.60 -3.86 -7.31
CA PHE A 115 8.66 -2.94 -7.72
C PHE A 115 9.46 -2.53 -6.49
N ALA A 116 10.74 -2.84 -6.46
CA ALA A 116 11.62 -2.39 -5.38
C ALA A 116 11.67 -0.86 -5.34
N SER A 117 11.89 -0.26 -4.17
CA SER A 117 11.92 1.21 -4.03
C SER A 117 12.87 1.91 -5.02
N GLN A 118 13.97 1.27 -5.42
CA GLN A 118 14.90 1.83 -6.42
C GLN A 118 14.31 1.88 -7.84
N GLU A 119 13.40 0.96 -8.18
CA GLU A 119 12.77 0.86 -9.50
C GLU A 119 11.60 1.84 -9.67
N VAL A 120 11.05 2.33 -8.55
CA VAL A 120 9.86 3.20 -8.56
C VAL A 120 10.11 4.48 -9.36
N GLN A 121 11.28 5.10 -9.22
CA GLN A 121 11.59 6.36 -9.90
C GLN A 121 11.58 6.22 -11.43
N ASP A 122 12.02 5.07 -11.95
CA ASP A 122 12.08 4.81 -13.38
C ASP A 122 10.70 4.47 -13.97
N ASN A 123 9.83 3.83 -13.18
CA ASN A 123 8.52 3.38 -13.63
C ASN A 123 7.41 4.41 -13.42
N LEU A 124 7.53 5.30 -12.43
CA LEU A 124 6.51 6.29 -12.07
C LEU A 124 5.97 7.13 -13.24
N PRO A 125 6.79 7.62 -14.20
CA PRO A 125 6.26 8.39 -15.34
C PRO A 125 5.21 7.62 -16.16
N SER A 126 5.37 6.29 -16.29
CA SER A 126 4.41 5.45 -16.99
C SER A 126 3.10 5.32 -16.20
N TRP A 127 3.17 5.25 -14.89
CA TRP A 127 2.01 5.10 -14.01
C TRP A 127 1.17 6.37 -13.95
N LEU A 128 1.80 7.55 -13.93
CA LEU A 128 1.11 8.85 -13.97
C LEU A 128 0.35 9.06 -15.29
N THR A 129 0.81 8.43 -16.38
CA THR A 129 0.13 8.51 -17.68
C THR A 129 -1.14 7.66 -17.68
N SER A 130 -1.15 6.56 -16.94
CA SER A 130 -2.32 5.66 -16.80
C SER A 130 -3.40 6.18 -15.85
N GLU A 131 -3.17 7.29 -15.13
CA GLU A 131 -4.21 7.98 -14.33
C GLU A 131 -5.14 8.89 -15.17
N ASN A 132 -4.83 9.18 -16.43
CA ASN A 132 -5.65 10.01 -17.34
C ASN A 132 -6.44 9.18 -18.36
#